data_AF-A0A3B9PQD6-F1
#
_entry.id   AF-A0A3B9PQD6-F1
#
_cell.length_a   1.000
_cell.length_b   1.000
_cell.length_c   1.000
_cell.angle_alpha   90.00
_cell.angle_beta   90.00
_cell.angle_gamma   90.00
#
_symmetry.space_group_name_H-M   'P 1'
#
loop_
_entity.id
_entity.type
_entity.pdbx_description
1 polymer ?
#
loop_
_entity_poly.entity_id
_entity_poly.type
_entity_poly.pdbx_seq_one_letter_code
_entity_poly.pdbx_strand_id
1 'polypeptide(L)'
;MNSKGVVPIAVVQPVSDKRCISCNRWHGRRRPGDVPGTVEVASAAVRGVCIEGPWHRSLRGVRSACGQWVRWTALSDAPDDGP
;
A
#
# COMPACT_ATOMS: atom_id res chain seq x y z
N MET A 1 -36.15 -2.77 -0.11
CA MET A 1 -35.12 -1.77 -0.43
C MET A 1 -33.84 -2.52 -0.72
N ASN A 2 -33.44 -2.68 -1.99
CA ASN A 2 -32.30 -3.52 -2.34
C ASN A 2 -31.04 -2.66 -2.43
N SER A 3 -30.33 -2.56 -1.31
CA SER A 3 -28.98 -2.00 -1.28
C SER A 3 -28.05 -2.93 -2.04
N LYS A 4 -27.91 -2.74 -3.35
CA LYS A 4 -26.79 -3.29 -4.10
C LYS A 4 -25.53 -2.66 -3.51
N GLY A 5 -24.94 -3.36 -2.54
CA GLY A 5 -23.69 -2.96 -1.91
C GLY A 5 -22.65 -2.80 -3.00
N VAL A 6 -22.19 -1.57 -3.21
CA VAL A 6 -20.99 -1.32 -4.00
C VAL A 6 -19.85 -2.02 -3.27
N VAL A 7 -19.46 -3.19 -3.75
CA VAL A 7 -18.21 -3.81 -3.30
C VAL A 7 -17.11 -2.84 -3.72
N PRO A 8 -16.37 -2.23 -2.79
CA PRO A 8 -15.30 -1.34 -3.17
C PRO A 8 -14.28 -2.17 -3.93
N ILE A 9 -13.93 -1.72 -5.14
CA ILE A 9 -12.94 -2.39 -5.97
C ILE A 9 -11.61 -2.27 -5.23
N ALA A 10 -11.16 -3.38 -4.67
CA ALA A 10 -9.86 -3.47 -4.03
C ALA A 10 -8.77 -3.06 -5.02
N VAL A 11 -7.79 -2.31 -4.54
CA VAL A 11 -6.65 -1.87 -5.34
C VAL A 11 -5.45 -2.68 -4.92
N VAL A 12 -4.89 -3.42 -5.89
CA VAL A 12 -3.62 -4.13 -5.76
C VAL A 12 -2.55 -3.31 -6.46
N GLN A 13 -1.41 -3.09 -5.78
CA GLN A 13 -0.27 -2.36 -6.33
C GLN A 13 1.03 -3.15 -6.12
N PRO A 14 1.85 -3.34 -7.16
CA PRO A 14 3.17 -3.94 -7.01
C PRO A 14 4.11 -3.02 -6.23
N VAL A 15 4.95 -3.63 -5.42
CA VAL A 15 5.94 -2.95 -4.58
C VAL A 15 6.98 -2.20 -5.43
N SER A 16 7.28 -2.74 -6.60
CA SER A 16 8.19 -2.16 -7.60
C SER A 16 7.77 -0.76 -8.08
N ASP A 17 6.49 -0.38 -7.95
CA ASP A 17 6.02 0.98 -8.27
C ASP A 17 6.48 2.04 -7.25
N LYS A 18 7.00 1.62 -6.09
CA LYS A 18 7.53 2.48 -5.02
C LYS A 18 6.55 3.59 -4.57
N ARG A 19 5.27 3.26 -4.48
CA ARG A 19 4.19 4.16 -4.04
C ARG A 19 3.99 4.13 -2.52
N CYS A 20 3.26 5.13 -2.00
CA CYS A 20 2.95 5.23 -0.57
C CYS A 20 2.27 3.96 -0.03
N ILE A 21 1.37 3.33 -0.80
CA ILE A 21 0.73 2.06 -0.40
C ILE A 21 1.73 0.96 -0.04
N SER A 22 2.92 0.90 -0.66
CA SER A 22 3.96 -0.08 -0.35
C SER A 22 5.10 0.48 0.51
N CYS A 23 4.97 1.71 1.02
CA CYS A 23 6.00 2.37 1.82
C CYS A 23 5.83 2.07 3.31
N ASN A 24 6.89 1.64 4.01
CA ASN A 24 6.87 1.35 5.45
C ASN A 24 6.37 2.53 6.28
N ARG A 25 6.70 3.76 5.87
CA ARG A 25 6.39 5.00 6.57
C ARG A 25 4.93 5.47 6.38
N TRP A 26 4.16 4.84 5.50
CA TRP A 26 2.75 5.16 5.28
C TRP A 26 1.87 4.24 6.12
N HIS A 27 1.09 4.82 7.04
CA HIS A 27 0.22 4.10 7.98
C HIS A 27 -1.26 4.22 7.57
N GLY A 28 -1.58 3.83 6.35
CA GLY A 28 -2.97 3.61 5.93
C GLY A 28 -3.35 2.12 6.01
N ARG A 29 -4.64 1.82 6.07
CA ARG A 29 -5.11 0.44 6.19
C ARG A 29 -4.85 -0.33 4.89
N ARG A 30 -3.92 -1.29 4.95
CA ARG A 30 -3.46 -2.13 3.84
C ARG A 30 -3.14 -3.54 4.31
N ARG A 31 -3.00 -4.48 3.38
CA ARG A 31 -2.55 -5.86 3.62
C ARG A 31 -1.62 -6.30 2.49
N PRO A 32 -0.77 -7.32 2.69
CA PRO A 32 -0.13 -8.02 1.57
C PRO A 32 -1.22 -8.52 0.61
N GLY A 33 -0.97 -8.43 -0.71
CA GLY A 33 -1.85 -9.06 -1.70
C GLY A 33 -1.54 -10.55 -1.87
N ASP A 34 -2.42 -11.27 -2.57
CA ASP A 34 -2.24 -12.71 -2.84
C ASP A 34 -0.98 -13.04 -3.65
N VAL A 35 -0.51 -12.09 -4.49
CA VAL A 35 0.73 -12.22 -5.24
C VAL A 35 1.90 -11.66 -4.43
N PRO A 36 3.03 -12.38 -4.30
CA PRO A 36 4.19 -11.88 -3.58
C PRO A 36 4.69 -10.56 -4.16
N GLY A 37 5.10 -9.64 -3.28
CA GLY A 37 5.52 -8.31 -3.70
C GLY A 37 4.38 -7.41 -4.19
N THR A 38 3.14 -7.69 -3.79
CA THR A 38 2.00 -6.79 -4.01
C THR A 38 1.34 -6.38 -2.69
N VAL A 39 0.71 -5.21 -2.69
CA VAL A 39 -0.03 -4.67 -1.55
C VAL A 39 -1.47 -4.40 -1.98
N GLU A 40 -2.42 -4.80 -1.13
CA GLU A 40 -3.84 -4.56 -1.32
C GLU A 40 -4.38 -3.51 -0.34
N VAL A 41 -5.30 -2.68 -0.83
CA VAL A 41 -6.17 -1.80 -0.03
C VAL A 41 -7.62 -1.95 -0.48
N ALA A 42 -8.55 -1.65 0.43
CA ALA A 42 -9.99 -1.77 0.16
C ALA A 42 -10.47 -0.87 -0.99
N SER A 43 -9.83 0.28 -1.24
CA SER A 43 -10.16 1.16 -2.36
C SER A 43 -9.05 2.20 -2.64
N ALA A 44 -9.09 2.83 -3.82
CA ALA A 44 -8.17 3.92 -4.18
C ALA A 44 -8.33 5.18 -3.30
N ALA A 45 -9.47 5.33 -2.63
CA ALA A 45 -9.76 6.46 -1.76
C ALA A 45 -9.10 6.34 -0.37
N VAL A 46 -8.56 5.16 -0.03
CA VAL A 46 -7.85 4.95 1.24
C VAL A 46 -6.71 5.96 1.36
N ARG A 47 -6.61 6.56 2.55
CA ARG A 47 -5.54 7.46 2.94
C ARG A 47 -4.84 6.93 4.18
N GLY A 48 -3.57 7.27 4.29
CA GLY A 48 -2.72 6.96 5.43
C GLY A 48 -1.87 8.16 5.80
N VAL A 49 -1.55 8.28 7.08
CA VAL A 49 -0.60 9.28 7.56
C VAL A 49 0.81 8.81 7.21
N CYS A 50 1.63 9.69 6.64
CA CYS A 50 3.06 9.46 6.53
C CYS A 50 3.70 9.81 7.87
N ILE A 51 4.27 8.84 8.57
CA ILE A 51 4.80 9.04 9.93
C ILE A 51 6.23 9.56 9.95
N GLU A 52 6.85 9.73 8.78
CA GLU A 52 8.22 10.21 8.66
C GLU A 52 8.54 10.70 7.22
N GLY A 53 9.74 11.26 7.00
CA GLY A 53 10.18 11.77 5.70
C GLY A 53 9.62 13.16 5.36
N PRO A 54 9.69 13.60 4.09
CA PRO A 54 9.34 14.97 3.73
C PRO A 54 7.84 15.28 3.93
N TRP A 55 7.01 14.24 4.05
CA TRP A 55 5.56 14.32 4.14
C TRP A 55 5.07 13.97 5.56
N HIS A 56 5.97 14.01 6.56
CA HIS A 56 5.70 13.70 7.97
C HIS A 56 4.40 14.37 8.48
N ARG A 57 3.58 13.60 9.18
CA ARG A 57 2.26 13.95 9.73
C ARG A 57 1.18 14.30 8.69
N SER A 58 1.46 14.09 7.40
CA SER A 58 0.49 14.40 6.36
C SER A 58 -0.29 13.18 5.88
N LEU A 59 -1.59 13.37 5.57
CA LEU A 59 -2.45 12.36 4.94
C LEU A 59 -2.19 12.23 3.45
N ARG A 60 -1.95 11.00 2.98
CA ARG A 60 -1.59 10.71 1.59
C ARG A 60 -2.31 9.50 1.04
N GLY A 61 -2.62 9.57 -0.26
CA GLY A 61 -3.32 8.52 -0.97
C GLY A 61 -2.40 7.38 -1.37
N VAL A 62 -3.00 6.26 -1.77
CA VAL A 62 -2.30 5.02 -2.10
C VAL A 62 -1.29 5.17 -3.24
N ARG A 63 -1.60 6.01 -4.24
CA ARG A 63 -0.75 6.28 -5.42
C ARG A 63 0.23 7.45 -5.23
N SER A 64 0.22 8.13 -4.08
CA SER A 64 1.20 9.19 -3.80
C SER A 64 2.63 8.64 -3.76
N ALA A 65 3.62 9.50 -3.97
CA ALA A 65 5.03 9.17 -3.82
C ALA A 65 5.76 10.39 -3.23
N CYS A 66 6.55 10.17 -2.19
CA CYS A 66 7.32 11.23 -1.51
C CYS A 66 8.81 11.24 -1.89
N GLY A 67 9.24 10.36 -2.80
CA GLY A 67 10.63 10.21 -3.23
C GLY A 67 11.54 9.45 -2.26
N GLN A 68 11.20 9.38 -0.96
CA GLN A 68 11.94 8.63 0.06
C GLN A 68 11.23 7.32 0.44
N TRP A 69 10.97 6.49 -0.57
CA TRP A 69 10.27 5.23 -0.38
C TRP A 69 11.14 4.22 0.37
N VAL A 70 10.54 3.54 1.36
CA VAL A 70 11.16 2.44 2.12
C VAL A 70 10.22 1.25 2.02
N ARG A 71 10.73 0.08 1.63
CA ARG A 71 9.89 -1.13 1.47
C ARG A 71 9.13 -1.45 2.75
N TRP A 72 7.82 -1.67 2.63
CA TRP A 72 7.02 -2.11 3.77
C TRP A 72 7.43 -3.51 4.22
N THR A 73 7.77 -3.65 5.50
CA THR A 73 8.37 -4.86 6.08
C THR A 73 7.40 -6.03 6.26
N ALA A 74 6.09 -5.79 6.21
CA ALA A 74 5.09 -6.85 6.30
C ALA A 74 4.97 -7.68 5.01
N LEU A 75 5.62 -7.24 3.93
CA LEU A 75 5.72 -8.01 2.71
C LEU A 75 6.86 -9.00 2.87
N SER A 76 6.52 -10.29 2.88
CA SER A 76 7.54 -11.33 2.73
C SER A 76 8.36 -11.02 1.48
N ASP A 77 9.68 -11.14 1.62
CA ASP A 77 10.52 -11.48 0.49
C ASP A 77 9.91 -12.76 -0.11
N ALA A 78 9.65 -12.77 -1.42
CA ALA A 78 9.35 -14.05 -2.06
C ALA A 78 10.47 -15.02 -1.66
N PRO A 79 10.17 -16.32 -1.46
CA PRO A 79 11.22 -17.28 -1.12
C PRO A 79 12.37 -17.08 -2.10
N ASP A 80 13.55 -16.82 -1.54
CA ASP A 80 14.81 -16.85 -2.25
C ASP A 80 14.88 -18.24 -2.91
N ASP A 81 14.57 -18.30 -4.20
CA ASP A 81 14.90 -19.44 -5.06
C ASP A 81 16.42 -19.38 -5.23
N GLY A 82 17.12 -19.70 -4.14
CA GLY A 82 18.57 -19.79 -4.09
C GLY A 82 19.05 -20.91 -5.05
N PRO A 83 20.26 -20.78 -5.60
CA PRO A 83 20.78 -21.65 -6.66
C PRO A 83 20.91 -23.13 -6.27
#